data_AF-A0A8R1TN82-F1
#
_entry.id   AF-A0A8R1TN82-F1
#
_cell.length_a   1.000
_cell.length_b   1.000
_cell.length_c   1.000
_cell.angle_alpha   90.00
_cell.angle_beta   90.00
_cell.angle_gamma   90.00
#
_symmetry.space_group_name_H-M   'P 1'
#
loop_
_entity.id
_entity.type
_entity.pdbx_description
1 polymer ?
#
loop_
_entity_poly.entity_id
_entity_poly.type
_entity_poly.pdbx_seq_one_letter_code
_entity_poly.pdbx_strand_id
1 'polypeptide(L)' 'IAYSRIEGDVIVCSAYSHELPRYGIKVGLTNYASAYATGLLLARRHLLKIGLAETYKGVEEANGDDY' A
#
# COMPACT_ATOMS: atom_id res chain seq x y z
N ILE A 1 6.28 -3.55 -4.36
CA ILE A 1 6.45 -3.35 -5.82
C ILE A 1 7.91 -3.55 -6.15
N ALA A 2 8.21 -4.53 -6.98
CA ALA A 2 9.54 -4.80 -7.49
C ALA A 2 9.46 -5.01 -9.00
N TYR A 3 10.54 -4.74 -9.71
CA TYR A 3 10.68 -5.09 -11.12
C TYR A 3 12.04 -5.74 -11.34
N SER A 4 12.11 -6.63 -12.32
CA SER A 4 13.30 -7.45 -12.54
C SER A 4 14.36 -6.73 -13.36
N ARG A 5 15.63 -6.87 -12.96
CA ARG A 5 16.82 -6.55 -13.75
C ARG A 5 17.74 -7.77 -13.77
N ILE A 6 18.69 -7.79 -14.71
CA ILE A 6 19.67 -8.88 -14.85
C ILE A 6 20.46 -9.10 -13.54
N GLU A 7 20.75 -8.02 -12.82
CA GLU A 7 21.50 -8.06 -11.55
C GLU A 7 20.64 -8.48 -10.34
N GLY A 8 19.31 -8.55 -10.49
CA GLY A 8 18.36 -8.84 -9.43
C GLY A 8 17.10 -7.96 -9.47
N ASP A 9 16.12 -8.29 -8.64
CA ASP A 9 14.88 -7.50 -8.52
C ASP A 9 15.13 -6.20 -7.77
N VAL A 10 14.70 -5.09 -8.35
CA VAL A 10 14.80 -3.77 -7.72
C VAL A 10 13.47 -3.45 -7.05
N ILE A 11 13.53 -3.26 -5.73
CA ILE A 11 12.37 -2.89 -4.92
C ILE A 11 12.10 -1.38 -5.09
N VAL A 12 10.93 -1.04 -5.63
CA VAL A 12 10.51 0.36 -5.81
C VAL A 12 9.93 0.91 -4.51
N CYS A 13 9.00 0.15 -3.91
CA CYS A 13 8.29 0.48 -2.69
C CYS A 13 7.92 -0.80 -1.93
N SER A 14 7.99 -0.73 -0.60
CA SER A 14 7.55 -1.76 0.34
C SER A 14 6.61 -1.14 1.39
N ALA A 15 5.75 -1.98 1.98
CA ALA A 15 4.95 -1.66 3.15
C ALA A 15 4.78 -2.94 3.97
N TYR A 16 4.72 -2.79 5.28
CA TYR A 16 4.62 -3.91 6.20
C TYR A 16 3.52 -3.71 7.23
N SER A 17 2.89 -4.81 7.66
CA SER A 17 1.80 -4.74 8.65
C SER A 17 2.25 -4.22 10.02
N HIS A 18 3.53 -4.36 10.36
CA HIS A 18 4.07 -3.81 11.60
C HIS A 18 4.15 -2.27 11.62
N GLU A 19 3.96 -1.62 10.47
CA GLU A 19 3.84 -0.16 10.39
C GLU A 19 2.40 0.32 10.69
N LEU A 20 1.39 -0.55 10.58
CA LEU A 20 -0.02 -0.19 10.80
C LEU A 20 -0.36 0.35 12.20
N PRO A 21 0.32 -0.06 13.30
CA PRO A 21 0.13 0.56 14.61
C PRO A 21 0.33 2.08 14.61
N ARG A 22 1.18 2.62 13.71
CA ARG A 22 1.37 4.07 13.54
C ARG A 22 0.14 4.77 12.96
N TYR A 23 -0.70 4.05 12.23
CA TYR A 23 -1.90 4.55 11.57
C TYR A 23 -3.21 4.19 12.32
N GLY A 24 -3.10 3.68 13.55
CA GLY A 24 -4.24 3.42 14.43
C GLY A 24 -4.63 1.95 14.59
N ILE A 25 -4.14 1.02 13.75
CA ILE A 25 -4.42 -0.42 13.88
C ILE A 25 -3.41 -1.05 14.84
N LYS A 26 -3.76 -1.08 16.13
CA LYS A 26 -2.85 -1.55 17.20
C LYS A 26 -2.71 -3.07 17.30
N VAL A 27 -3.75 -3.81 16.89
CA VAL A 27 -3.83 -5.27 17.02
C VAL A 27 -4.37 -5.89 15.74
N GLY A 28 -4.17 -7.19 15.57
CA GLY A 28 -4.72 -7.92 14.41
C GLY A 28 -4.00 -7.63 13.09
N LEU A 29 -2.67 -7.47 13.11
CA LEU A 29 -1.85 -7.06 11.95
C LEU A 29 -1.82 -8.06 10.77
N THR A 30 -2.45 -9.22 10.94
CA THR A 30 -2.50 -10.30 9.95
C THR A 30 -3.92 -10.65 9.51
N ASN A 31 -4.93 -9.88 9.93
CA ASN A 31 -6.30 -10.07 9.47
C ASN A 31 -6.53 -9.48 8.06
N TYR A 32 -7.67 -9.80 7.44
CA TYR A 32 -8.05 -9.30 6.12
C TYR A 32 -8.05 -7.77 6.04
N ALA A 33 -8.58 -7.10 7.06
CA ALA A 33 -8.60 -5.63 7.13
C ALA A 33 -7.20 -5.01 7.15
N SER A 34 -6.24 -5.62 7.85
CA SER A 34 -4.84 -5.18 7.87
C SER A 34 -4.13 -5.47 6.54
N ALA A 35 -4.46 -6.55 5.85
CA ALA A 35 -3.96 -6.80 4.51
C ALA A 35 -4.45 -5.72 3.53
N TYR A 36 -5.73 -5.35 3.60
CA TYR A 36 -6.26 -4.23 2.81
C TYR A 36 -5.58 -2.91 3.15
N ALA A 37 -5.43 -2.59 4.44
CA ALA A 37 -4.77 -1.36 4.89
C ALA A 37 -3.29 -1.29 4.48
N THR A 38 -2.55 -2.42 4.53
CA THR A 38 -1.17 -2.46 4.04
C THR A 38 -1.08 -2.29 2.53
N GLY A 39 -2.00 -2.87 1.76
CA GLY A 39 -2.12 -2.66 0.31
C GLY A 39 -2.37 -1.19 -0.02
N LEU A 40 -3.32 -0.55 0.66
CA LEU A 40 -3.61 0.88 0.51
C LEU A 40 -2.39 1.74 0.85
N LEU A 41 -1.71 1.44 1.97
CA LEU A 41 -0.49 2.14 2.38
C LEU A 41 0.61 2.03 1.31
N LEU A 42 0.81 0.85 0.75
CA LEU A 42 1.80 0.60 -0.31
C LEU A 42 1.47 1.39 -1.58
N ALA A 43 0.20 1.38 -2.01
CA ALA A 43 -0.25 2.11 -3.18
C ALA A 43 -0.05 3.62 -3.01
N ARG A 44 -0.45 4.19 -1.86
CA ARG A 44 -0.25 5.62 -1.55
C ARG A 44 1.23 6.00 -1.50
N ARG A 45 2.07 5.18 -0.85
CA ARG A 45 3.52 5.38 -0.78
C ARG A 45 4.14 5.39 -2.18
N HIS A 46 3.69 4.50 -3.06
CA HIS A 46 4.17 4.44 -4.43
C HIS A 46 3.73 5.66 -5.26
N LEU A 47 2.44 6.01 -5.23
CA LEU A 47 1.90 7.17 -5.95
C LEU A 47 2.55 8.49 -5.51
N LEU A 48 2.82 8.64 -4.21
CA LEU A 48 3.54 9.80 -3.69
C LEU A 48 4.99 9.85 -4.21
N LYS A 49 5.69 8.71 -4.25
CA LYS A 49 7.08 8.63 -4.74
C LYS A 49 7.21 8.99 -6.23
N ILE A 50 6.19 8.71 -7.04
CA ILE A 50 6.16 9.05 -8.47
C ILE A 50 5.49 10.39 -8.77
N GLY A 51 5.00 11.11 -7.75
CA GLY A 51 4.38 12.43 -7.91
C GLY A 51 2.95 12.42 -8.49
N LEU A 52 2.26 11.28 -8.49
CA LEU A 52 0.92 11.12 -9.06
C LEU A 52 -0.18 10.93 -8.00
N ALA A 53 0.13 11.22 -6.73
CA ALA A 53 -0.80 11.05 -5.62
C ALA A 53 -2.06 11.92 -5.73
N GLU A 54 -1.93 13.13 -6.29
CA GLU A 54 -3.07 14.05 -6.46
C GLU A 54 -3.95 13.67 -7.66
N THR A 55 -3.34 13.19 -8.74
CA THR A 55 -4.04 12.78 -9.96
C THR A 55 -4.83 11.50 -9.74
N TYR A 56 -4.24 10.50 -9.08
CA TYR A 56 -4.87 9.20 -8.85
C TYR A 56 -5.28 9.05 -7.39
N LYS A 57 -6.37 9.73 -7.03
CA LYS A 57 -6.97 9.59 -5.70
C LYS A 57 -7.61 8.23 -5.49
N GLY A 58 -8.16 7.56 -6.50
CA GLY A 58 -8.88 6.30 -6.30
C GLY A 58 -10.17 6.49 -5.48
N VAL A 59 -10.71 5.40 -4.95
CA VAL A 59 -11.97 5.42 -4.19
C VAL A 59 -11.71 5.79 -2.73
N GLU A 60 -12.42 6.81 -2.22
CA GLU A 60 -12.29 7.28 -0.84
C GLU A 60 -13.07 6.39 0.15
N GLU A 61 -14.24 5.89 -0.25
CA GLU A 61 -15.10 5.01 0.57
C GLU A 61 -15.04 3.57 0.04
N ALA A 62 -14.61 2.63 0.89
CA ALA A 62 -14.56 1.22 0.51
C ALA A 62 -15.97 0.60 0.49
N ASN A 63 -16.59 0.54 -0.69
CA ASN A 63 -17.88 -0.13 -0.95
C ASN A 63 -17.74 -1.62 -1.27
N GLY A 64 -16.55 -2.07 -1.68
CA GLY A 64 -16.29 -3.46 -2.04
C GLY A 64 -16.73 -3.85 -3.46
N ASP A 65 -17.12 -2.87 -4.28
CA ASP A 65 -17.39 -3.07 -5.70
C ASP A 65 -16.08 -3.13 -6.49
N ASP A 66 -16.11 -3.76 -7.67
CA ASP A 66 -14.96 -3.80 -8.59
C ASP A 66 -14.65 -2.40 -9.13
N TYR A 67 -13.42 -1.92 -8.87
CA TYR A 67 -12.88 -0.61 -9.30
C TYR A 67 -11.55 -0.76 -10.06
#